data_AF-A0AA88KR12-F1
#
_entry.id   AF-A0AA88KR12-F1
#
_cell.length_a   1.000
_cell.length_b   1.000
_cell.length_c   1.000
_cell.angle_alpha   90.00
_cell.angle_beta   90.00
_cell.angle_gamma   90.00
#
_symmetry.space_group_name_H-M   'P 1'
#
loop_
_entity.id
_entity.type
_entity.pdbx_description
1 polymer ?
#
loop_
_entity_poly.entity_id
_entity_poly.type
_entity_poly.pdbx_seq_one_letter_code
_entity_poly.pdbx_strand_id
1 'polypeptide(L)'
;MIMTQQMQAENKKHDLSSWKYSELRDTINNSCDIALLEACKKEFHRRLKVYHVWKGKNSKRDVKEEKKSAPKSILDAADKAASMSVVRPNAQSSSIINEQRYFRIPFEDLSSQSKGWWYAHFDGPWIARQMEIYPDKTPVLLIKGCDDMQMCDLSLDETGLTRKRGAEIFEIEFQREWDKFGGKPYSRPAERSTVNGSTMSIK
;
A
#
# COMPACT_ATOMS: atom_id res chain seq x y z
N MET A 1 -18.37 14.58 -11.02
CA MET A 1 -18.89 13.40 -10.28
C MET A 1 -19.27 12.21 -11.18
N ILE A 2 -18.86 12.17 -12.46
CA ILE A 2 -19.31 11.14 -13.43
C ILE A 2 -18.31 9.97 -13.59
N MET A 3 -17.02 10.19 -13.32
CA MET A 3 -15.97 9.17 -13.52
C MET A 3 -16.00 8.03 -12.48
N THR A 4 -16.44 8.30 -11.24
CA THR A 4 -16.46 7.30 -10.16
C THR A 4 -17.52 6.22 -10.35
N GLN A 5 -18.64 6.54 -11.03
CA GLN A 5 -19.72 5.58 -11.29
C GLN A 5 -19.37 4.64 -12.46
N GLN A 6 -18.54 5.10 -13.40
CA GLN A 6 -18.04 4.29 -14.51
C GLN A 6 -16.99 3.26 -14.05
N MET A 7 -16.07 3.63 -13.14
CA MET A 7 -15.04 2.71 -12.63
C MET A 7 -15.60 1.52 -11.82
N GLN A 8 -16.69 1.70 -11.07
CA GLN A 8 -17.34 0.60 -10.35
C GLN A 8 -18.19 -0.30 -11.27
N ALA A 9 -18.74 0.26 -12.36
CA ALA A 9 -19.54 -0.47 -13.32
C ALA A 9 -18.70 -1.34 -14.26
N GLU A 10 -17.50 -0.91 -14.65
CA GLU A 10 -16.59 -1.71 -15.48
C GLU A 10 -15.92 -2.86 -14.72
N ASN A 11 -15.75 -2.72 -13.40
CA ASN A 11 -15.24 -3.79 -12.54
C ASN A 11 -16.18 -5.01 -12.45
N LYS A 12 -17.46 -4.87 -12.84
CA LYS A 12 -18.38 -6.00 -12.97
C LYS A 12 -18.22 -6.77 -14.29
N LYS A 13 -17.57 -6.20 -15.32
CA LYS A 13 -17.42 -6.90 -16.60
C LYS A 13 -16.43 -8.06 -16.52
N HIS A 14 -15.41 -7.94 -15.67
CA HIS A 14 -14.36 -8.94 -15.54
C HIS A 14 -14.14 -9.31 -14.07
N ASP A 15 -15.02 -10.16 -13.53
CA ASP A 15 -14.75 -10.82 -12.25
C ASP A 15 -13.72 -11.93 -12.47
N LEU A 16 -12.48 -11.67 -12.05
CA LEU A 16 -11.34 -12.59 -12.18
C LEU A 16 -11.03 -13.32 -10.86
N SER A 17 -11.92 -13.24 -9.86
CA SER A 17 -11.67 -13.78 -8.53
C SER A 17 -11.43 -15.30 -8.51
N SER A 18 -12.03 -16.03 -9.44
CA SER A 18 -11.90 -17.49 -9.60
C SER A 18 -10.76 -17.94 -10.52
N TRP A 19 -10.10 -17.01 -11.21
CA TRP A 19 -9.11 -17.34 -12.25
C TRP A 19 -7.83 -17.91 -11.67
N LYS A 20 -7.17 -18.81 -12.37
CA LYS A 20 -5.86 -19.36 -12.00
C LYS A 20 -4.72 -18.43 -12.42
N TYR A 21 -3.56 -18.61 -11.79
CA TYR A 21 -2.35 -17.87 -12.17
C TYR A 21 -1.98 -18.09 -13.65
N SER A 22 -2.13 -19.32 -14.15
CA SER A 22 -1.89 -19.63 -15.57
C SER A 22 -2.79 -18.81 -16.50
N GLU A 23 -4.08 -18.66 -16.16
CA GLU A 23 -5.06 -17.92 -16.96
C GLU A 23 -4.79 -16.42 -16.95
N LEU A 24 -4.47 -15.86 -15.77
CA LEU A 24 -4.06 -14.46 -15.66
C LEU A 24 -2.78 -14.19 -16.46
N ARG A 25 -1.76 -15.05 -16.34
CA ARG A 25 -0.49 -14.90 -17.05
C ARG A 25 -0.67 -15.01 -18.56
N ASP A 26 -1.43 -16.00 -19.01
CA ASP A 26 -1.69 -16.22 -20.44
C ASP A 26 -2.41 -15.02 -21.05
N THR A 27 -3.48 -14.55 -20.39
CA THR A 27 -4.23 -13.37 -20.82
C THR A 27 -3.37 -12.12 -20.85
N ILE A 28 -2.47 -11.92 -19.89
CA ILE A 28 -1.55 -10.77 -19.89
C ILE A 28 -0.60 -10.79 -21.09
N ASN A 29 -0.14 -11.98 -21.50
CA ASN A 29 0.82 -12.10 -22.59
C ASN A 29 0.17 -12.13 -23.98
N ASN A 30 -1.05 -12.65 -24.07
CA ASN A 30 -1.70 -12.96 -25.35
C ASN A 30 -2.91 -12.07 -25.67
N SER A 31 -3.50 -11.37 -24.68
CA SER A 31 -4.64 -10.48 -24.91
C SER A 31 -4.19 -9.07 -25.29
N CYS A 32 -4.99 -8.39 -26.11
CA CYS A 32 -4.87 -6.96 -26.40
C CYS A 32 -6.06 -6.15 -25.85
N ASP A 33 -6.98 -6.78 -25.12
CA ASP A 33 -8.09 -6.07 -24.48
C ASP A 33 -7.58 -5.28 -23.28
N ILE A 34 -7.51 -3.97 -23.44
CA ILE A 34 -6.99 -3.03 -22.44
C ILE A 34 -7.78 -3.15 -21.12
N ALA A 35 -9.10 -3.29 -21.18
CA ALA A 35 -9.95 -3.36 -20.00
C ALA A 35 -9.74 -4.69 -19.25
N LEU A 36 -9.58 -5.79 -19.99
CA LEU A 36 -9.26 -7.10 -19.41
C LEU A 36 -7.87 -7.14 -18.79
N LEU A 37 -6.86 -6.56 -19.45
CA LEU A 37 -5.50 -6.46 -18.93
C LEU A 37 -5.45 -5.65 -17.63
N GLU A 38 -6.19 -4.55 -17.53
CA GLU A 38 -6.33 -3.80 -16.28
C GLU A 38 -6.97 -4.62 -15.17
N ALA A 39 -8.03 -5.38 -15.48
CA ALA A 39 -8.67 -6.27 -14.52
C ALA A 39 -7.68 -7.35 -14.03
N CYS A 40 -6.90 -7.96 -14.92
CA CYS A 40 -5.87 -8.94 -14.55
C CYS A 40 -4.82 -8.34 -13.61
N LYS A 41 -4.35 -7.13 -13.89
CA LYS A 41 -3.39 -6.42 -13.02
C LYS A 41 -3.98 -6.11 -11.65
N LYS A 42 -5.25 -5.66 -11.58
CA LYS A 42 -5.94 -5.39 -10.31
C LYS A 42 -6.11 -6.66 -9.47
N GLU A 43 -6.49 -7.77 -10.09
CA GLU A 43 -6.64 -9.05 -9.40
C GLU A 43 -5.30 -9.57 -8.85
N PHE A 44 -4.22 -9.40 -9.60
CA PHE A 44 -2.88 -9.75 -9.14
C PHE A 44 -2.48 -8.95 -7.88
N HIS A 45 -2.68 -7.63 -7.87
CA HIS A 45 -2.42 -6.79 -6.70
C HIS A 45 -3.31 -7.18 -5.51
N ARG A 46 -4.58 -7.52 -5.73
CA ARG A 46 -5.49 -8.00 -4.69
C ARG A 46 -4.95 -9.27 -4.03
N ARG A 47 -4.52 -10.25 -4.83
CA ARG A 47 -3.95 -11.51 -4.34
C ARG A 47 -2.62 -11.31 -3.63
N LEU A 48 -1.71 -10.49 -4.18
CA LEU A 48 -0.45 -10.14 -3.54
C LEU A 48 -0.66 -9.54 -2.15
N LYS A 49 -1.63 -8.64 -1.99
CA LYS A 49 -1.97 -8.04 -0.69
C LYS A 49 -2.40 -9.09 0.33
N VAL A 50 -3.25 -10.04 -0.06
CA VAL A 50 -3.65 -11.17 0.80
C VAL A 50 -2.45 -12.04 1.13
N TYR A 51 -1.60 -12.31 0.14
CA TYR A 51 -0.37 -13.07 0.34
C TYR A 51 0.57 -12.37 1.34
N HIS A 52 0.77 -11.04 1.26
CA HIS A 52 1.58 -10.30 2.24
C HIS A 52 0.98 -10.36 3.65
N VAL A 53 -0.35 -10.21 3.82
CA VAL A 53 -1.01 -10.44 5.12
C VAL A 53 -0.71 -11.84 5.64
N TRP A 54 -0.90 -12.85 4.79
CA TRP A 54 -0.70 -14.24 5.16
C TRP A 54 0.77 -14.53 5.46
N LYS A 55 1.69 -14.02 4.65
CA LYS A 55 3.13 -14.15 4.81
C LYS A 55 3.55 -13.49 6.11
N GLY A 56 3.18 -12.25 6.40
CA GLY A 56 3.47 -11.60 7.68
C GLY A 56 3.00 -12.42 8.90
N LYS A 57 1.81 -13.04 8.81
CA LYS A 57 1.29 -13.94 9.87
C LYS A 57 2.04 -15.27 9.98
N ASN A 58 2.61 -15.77 8.88
CA ASN A 58 3.31 -17.07 8.81
C ASN A 58 4.85 -16.94 8.70
N SER A 59 5.39 -15.72 8.69
CA SER A 59 6.80 -15.39 8.39
C SER A 59 7.80 -15.94 9.42
N LYS A 60 7.32 -16.62 10.47
CA LYS A 60 8.19 -17.40 11.36
C LYS A 60 8.75 -18.66 10.69
N ARG A 61 8.43 -18.96 9.43
CA ARG A 61 8.77 -20.24 8.79
C ARG A 61 9.45 -20.24 7.42
N ASP A 62 9.58 -19.13 6.68
CA ASP A 62 10.24 -19.25 5.37
C ASP A 62 10.85 -17.96 4.82
N VAL A 63 12.08 -18.06 4.32
CA VAL A 63 12.88 -16.99 3.71
C VAL A 63 13.01 -17.29 2.22
N LYS A 64 12.42 -16.46 1.35
CA LYS A 64 13.06 -16.03 0.09
C LYS A 64 12.30 -14.91 -0.63
N GLU A 65 13.10 -14.21 -1.43
CA GLU A 65 12.92 -12.92 -2.13
C GLU A 65 11.83 -12.92 -3.21
N GLU A 66 11.13 -11.79 -3.36
CA GLU A 66 10.49 -11.36 -4.62
C GLU A 66 10.50 -9.83 -4.76
N LYS A 67 10.57 -9.37 -6.01
CA LYS A 67 10.74 -8.00 -6.49
C LYS A 67 9.56 -7.10 -6.07
N LYS A 68 9.85 -5.99 -5.41
CA LYS A 68 8.89 -5.06 -4.81
C LYS A 68 9.04 -3.66 -5.42
N SER A 69 7.94 -2.94 -5.59
CA SER A 69 7.89 -1.62 -6.27
C SER A 69 8.24 -0.42 -5.37
N ALA A 70 8.77 -0.65 -4.16
CA ALA A 70 9.24 0.43 -3.30
C ALA A 70 10.61 0.95 -3.78
N PRO A 71 10.95 2.24 -3.57
CA PRO A 71 12.29 2.76 -3.90
C PRO A 71 13.38 1.95 -3.19
N LYS A 72 14.53 1.78 -3.85
CA LYS A 72 15.63 0.90 -3.39
C LYS A 72 16.05 1.16 -1.94
N SER A 73 16.03 2.40 -1.47
CA SER A 73 16.39 2.74 -0.08
C SER A 73 15.41 2.21 0.98
N ILE A 74 14.17 1.88 0.60
CA ILE A 74 13.17 1.19 1.42
C ILE A 74 13.37 -0.32 1.32
N LEU A 75 13.65 -0.83 0.12
CA LEU A 75 13.96 -2.26 -0.09
C LEU A 75 15.20 -2.68 0.69
N ASP A 76 16.29 -1.93 0.60
CA ASP A 76 17.53 -2.19 1.33
C ASP A 76 17.31 -2.12 2.85
N ALA A 77 16.41 -1.25 3.32
CA ALA A 77 16.04 -1.17 4.73
C ALA A 77 15.17 -2.37 5.16
N ALA A 78 14.27 -2.84 4.30
CA ALA A 78 13.47 -4.04 4.51
C ALA A 78 14.34 -5.31 4.55
N ASP A 79 15.33 -5.44 3.64
CA ASP A 79 16.25 -6.58 3.59
C ASP A 79 17.19 -6.62 4.81
N LYS A 80 17.66 -5.45 5.27
CA LYS A 80 18.38 -5.36 6.55
C LYS A 80 17.49 -5.68 7.75
N ALA A 81 16.22 -5.27 7.73
CA ALA A 81 15.28 -5.58 8.81
C ALA A 81 14.95 -7.08 8.88
N ALA A 82 14.84 -7.76 7.73
CA ALA A 82 14.63 -9.20 7.64
C ALA A 82 15.83 -10.00 8.19
N SER A 83 17.05 -9.46 8.04
CA SER A 83 18.30 -10.10 8.50
C SER A 83 18.58 -9.92 10.00
N MET A 84 17.87 -9.02 10.69
CA MET A 84 18.04 -8.72 12.12
C MET A 84 16.77 -9.07 12.92
N SER A 85 16.50 -10.36 13.06
CA SER A 85 15.41 -10.85 13.91
C SER A 85 15.80 -10.79 15.41
N VAL A 86 15.62 -9.64 16.04
CA VAL A 86 15.51 -9.56 17.50
C VAL A 86 14.04 -9.71 17.86
N VAL A 87 13.74 -10.81 18.56
CA VAL A 87 12.44 -11.13 19.14
C VAL A 87 12.00 -9.99 20.07
N ARG A 88 10.86 -9.37 19.80
CA ARG A 88 10.12 -8.57 20.80
C ARG A 88 8.86 -9.33 21.21
N PRO A 89 8.54 -9.42 22.51
CA PRO A 89 7.34 -10.07 22.97
C PRO A 89 6.10 -9.21 22.69
N ASN A 90 5.02 -9.94 22.46
CA ASN A 90 3.66 -9.53 22.18
C ASN A 90 3.10 -8.53 23.22
N ALA A 91 2.64 -7.37 22.76
CA ALA A 91 1.70 -6.53 23.50
C ALA A 91 0.85 -5.72 22.50
N GLN A 92 -0.48 -5.87 22.62
CA GLN A 92 -1.55 -5.02 22.05
C GLN A 92 -1.83 -5.18 20.54
N SER A 93 -2.51 -6.27 20.17
CA SER A 93 -2.94 -6.57 18.80
C SER A 93 -4.22 -5.85 18.33
N SER A 94 -4.87 -5.03 19.17
CA SER A 94 -6.11 -4.32 18.82
C SER A 94 -5.92 -2.84 18.45
N SER A 95 -4.81 -2.19 18.82
CA SER A 95 -4.56 -0.76 18.52
C SER A 95 -3.96 -0.52 17.13
N ILE A 96 -3.12 -1.45 16.65
CA ILE A 96 -2.38 -1.34 15.37
C ILE A 96 -3.31 -1.24 14.16
N ILE A 97 -4.54 -1.74 14.28
CA ILE A 97 -5.50 -1.79 13.18
C ILE A 97 -5.96 -0.38 12.78
N ASN A 98 -5.97 0.60 13.70
CA ASN A 98 -6.52 1.94 13.47
C ASN A 98 -5.50 3.09 13.59
N GLU A 99 -4.23 2.79 13.85
CA GLU A 99 -3.18 3.80 13.99
C GLU A 99 -2.87 4.47 12.64
N GLN A 100 -2.87 5.80 12.60
CA GLN A 100 -2.41 6.55 11.44
C GLN A 100 -0.93 6.87 11.65
N ARG A 101 -0.07 6.44 10.73
CA ARG A 101 1.37 6.61 10.85
C ARG A 101 1.93 7.25 9.59
N TYR A 102 2.82 8.22 9.78
CA TYR A 102 3.32 9.08 8.71
C TYR A 102 4.83 8.96 8.64
N PHE A 103 5.36 8.81 7.43
CA PHE A 103 6.78 8.63 7.20
C PHE A 103 7.28 9.52 6.07
N ARG A 104 8.54 9.94 6.15
CA ARG A 104 9.30 10.48 5.01
C ARG A 104 10.66 9.81 4.90
N ILE A 105 11.09 9.56 3.66
CA ILE A 105 12.40 9.01 3.37
C ILE A 105 12.99 9.73 2.15
N PRO A 106 14.27 10.14 2.19
CA PRO A 106 14.96 10.57 1.00
C PRO A 106 15.23 9.36 0.08
N PHE A 107 15.02 9.54 -1.22
CA PHE A 107 15.42 8.57 -2.23
C PHE A 107 16.20 9.25 -3.34
N GLU A 108 16.90 8.46 -4.14
CA GLU A 108 17.66 8.94 -5.28
C GLU A 108 17.02 8.39 -6.55
N ASP A 109 16.72 9.29 -7.48
CA ASP A 109 16.20 8.91 -8.79
C ASP A 109 17.33 8.30 -9.61
N LEU A 110 17.21 7.01 -9.95
CA LEU A 110 18.20 6.29 -10.75
C LEU A 110 18.32 6.85 -12.17
N SER A 111 17.28 7.53 -12.67
CA SER A 111 17.26 8.12 -14.02
C SER A 111 17.98 9.47 -14.10
N SER A 112 17.91 10.28 -13.04
CA SER A 112 18.40 11.67 -13.05
C SER A 112 19.44 11.99 -11.99
N GLN A 113 19.87 11.02 -11.17
CA GLN A 113 20.77 11.21 -10.00
C GLN A 113 20.30 12.33 -9.05
N SER A 114 19.02 12.70 -9.13
CA SER A 114 18.42 13.75 -8.33
C SER A 114 17.83 13.16 -7.06
N LYS A 115 18.05 13.83 -5.93
CA LYS A 115 17.47 13.43 -4.65
C LYS A 115 16.03 13.91 -4.55
N GLY A 116 15.13 13.00 -4.23
CA GLY A 116 13.72 13.26 -3.97
C GLY A 116 13.33 12.88 -2.55
N TRP A 117 12.10 13.23 -2.20
CA TRP A 117 11.47 12.86 -0.94
C TRP A 117 10.24 11.99 -1.18
N TRP A 118 10.21 10.84 -0.54
CA TRP A 118 9.09 9.93 -0.54
C TRP A 118 8.35 10.05 0.79
N TYR A 119 7.05 10.32 0.76
CA TYR A 119 6.22 10.32 1.96
C TYR A 119 5.14 9.25 1.86
N ALA A 120 4.82 8.68 3.01
CA ALA A 120 3.75 7.70 3.11
C ALA A 120 2.92 7.91 4.37
N HIS A 121 1.60 7.82 4.18
CA HIS A 121 0.61 7.76 5.22
C HIS A 121 0.03 6.35 5.24
N PHE A 122 0.24 5.64 6.35
CA PHE A 122 -0.32 4.32 6.62
C PHE A 122 -1.57 4.45 7.49
N ASP A 123 -2.65 3.79 7.05
CA ASP A 123 -3.85 3.53 7.84
C ASP A 123 -3.80 2.09 8.36
N GLY A 124 -3.35 1.96 9.61
CA GLY A 124 -2.96 0.68 10.20
C GLY A 124 -1.80 0.04 9.42
N PRO A 125 -1.92 -1.23 8.99
CA PRO A 125 -0.82 -1.92 8.31
C PRO A 125 -0.64 -1.52 6.84
N TRP A 126 -1.56 -0.77 6.23
CA TRP A 126 -1.55 -0.52 4.77
C TRP A 126 -1.41 0.96 4.44
N ILE A 127 -0.71 1.25 3.34
CA ILE A 127 -0.61 2.60 2.83
C ILE A 127 -1.98 3.12 2.36
N ALA A 128 -2.27 4.37 2.70
CA ALA A 128 -3.51 5.06 2.40
C ALA A 128 -3.27 6.26 1.47
N ARG A 129 -2.16 6.99 1.66
CA ARG A 129 -1.69 8.04 0.75
C ARG A 129 -0.18 7.93 0.59
N GLN A 130 0.32 8.24 -0.60
CA GLN A 130 1.74 8.29 -0.94
C GLN A 130 2.00 9.56 -1.73
N MET A 131 3.13 10.22 -1.47
CA MET A 131 3.57 11.30 -2.35
C MET A 131 5.08 11.22 -2.62
N GLU A 132 5.47 11.56 -3.84
CA GLU A 132 6.85 11.60 -4.29
C GLU A 132 7.16 12.99 -4.80
N ILE A 133 8.10 13.65 -4.13
CA ILE A 133 8.46 15.03 -4.40
C ILE A 133 9.87 15.05 -4.95
N TYR A 134 9.99 15.66 -6.12
CA TYR A 134 11.26 15.91 -6.79
C TYR A 134 11.51 17.42 -6.85
N PRO A 135 12.77 17.89 -6.81
CA PRO A 135 13.08 19.31 -6.99
C PRO A 135 12.63 19.86 -8.34
N ASP A 136 12.80 19.07 -9.41
CA ASP A 136 12.65 19.52 -10.79
C ASP A 136 11.51 18.83 -11.55
N LYS A 137 10.69 18.02 -10.87
CA LYS A 137 9.55 17.31 -11.48
C LYS A 137 8.26 17.60 -10.73
N THR A 138 7.15 17.46 -11.45
CA THR A 138 5.82 17.54 -10.85
C THR A 138 5.69 16.49 -9.74
N PRO A 139 5.19 16.86 -8.55
CA PRO A 139 4.97 15.93 -7.46
C PRO A 139 3.97 14.86 -7.88
N VAL A 140 4.22 13.63 -7.46
CA VAL A 140 3.32 12.50 -7.67
C VAL A 140 2.52 12.30 -6.38
N LEU A 141 1.19 12.38 -6.45
CA LEU A 141 0.31 12.17 -5.30
C LEU A 141 -0.61 10.98 -5.61
N LEU A 142 -0.56 9.96 -4.75
CA LEU A 142 -1.24 8.69 -4.96
C LEU A 142 -2.14 8.37 -3.76
N ILE A 143 -3.37 7.92 -4.05
CA ILE A 143 -4.40 7.63 -3.05
C ILE A 143 -4.88 6.19 -3.22
N LYS A 144 -5.01 5.49 -2.09
CA LYS A 144 -5.55 4.12 -2.06
C LYS A 144 -6.93 4.05 -2.71
N GLY A 145 -7.14 3.03 -3.52
CA GLY A 145 -8.35 2.80 -4.31
C GLY A 145 -8.40 3.55 -5.65
N CYS A 146 -7.59 4.59 -5.83
CA CYS A 146 -7.41 5.26 -7.13
C CYS A 146 -6.12 4.76 -7.80
N ASP A 147 -5.03 4.76 -7.05
CA ASP A 147 -3.67 4.61 -7.57
C ASP A 147 -2.98 3.34 -7.07
N ASP A 148 -3.76 2.32 -6.69
CA ASP A 148 -3.29 1.11 -6.01
C ASP A 148 -2.14 0.39 -6.72
N MET A 149 -2.06 0.49 -8.06
CA MET A 149 -1.00 -0.13 -8.86
C MET A 149 0.35 0.60 -8.81
N GLN A 150 0.36 1.88 -8.42
CA GLN A 150 1.55 2.72 -8.34
C GLN A 150 2.03 2.92 -6.90
N MET A 151 1.21 2.54 -5.93
CA MET A 151 1.52 2.67 -4.51
C MET A 151 2.34 1.49 -3.98
N CYS A 152 2.99 1.69 -2.83
CA CYS A 152 3.67 0.63 -2.10
C CYS A 152 2.70 -0.52 -1.76
N ASP A 153 3.10 -1.74 -2.12
CA ASP A 153 2.34 -2.97 -1.94
C ASP A 153 2.69 -3.73 -0.64
N LEU A 154 3.65 -3.21 0.13
CA LEU A 154 4.11 -3.77 1.38
C LEU A 154 3.31 -3.26 2.58
N SER A 155 3.16 -4.11 3.58
CA SER A 155 2.66 -3.66 4.87
C SER A 155 3.69 -2.83 5.64
N LEU A 156 3.24 -2.01 6.59
CA LEU A 156 4.11 -1.14 7.39
C LEU A 156 5.26 -1.92 8.06
N ASP A 157 5.01 -3.13 8.57
CA ASP A 157 6.04 -3.95 9.18
C ASP A 157 7.06 -4.48 8.17
N GLU A 158 6.61 -4.86 6.98
CA GLU A 158 7.47 -5.37 5.89
C GLU A 158 8.33 -4.27 5.26
N THR A 159 7.89 -3.02 5.30
CA THR A 159 8.67 -1.88 4.79
C THR A 159 9.88 -1.54 5.65
N GLY A 160 9.91 -1.97 6.92
CA GLY A 160 10.96 -1.62 7.87
C GLY A 160 10.99 -0.14 8.27
N LEU A 161 10.02 0.68 7.84
CA LEU A 161 9.97 2.12 8.11
C LEU A 161 10.03 2.44 9.60
N THR A 162 9.37 1.63 10.41
CA THR A 162 9.29 1.76 11.87
C THR A 162 10.64 1.57 12.57
N ARG A 163 11.62 0.94 11.90
CA ARG A 163 12.97 0.70 12.43
C ARG A 163 13.97 1.78 11.99
N LYS A 164 13.62 2.59 10.99
CA LYS A 164 14.51 3.62 10.45
C LYS A 164 14.38 4.91 11.28
N ARG A 165 15.43 5.23 12.03
CA ARG A 165 15.46 6.44 12.87
C ARG A 165 15.27 7.69 12.02
N GLY A 166 14.32 8.55 12.42
CA GLY A 166 14.01 9.80 11.73
C GLY A 166 13.14 9.66 10.47
N ALA A 167 12.65 8.45 10.17
CA ALA A 167 11.71 8.25 9.07
C ALA A 167 10.28 8.64 9.46
N GLU A 168 9.85 8.36 10.69
CA GLU A 168 8.52 8.72 11.17
C GLU A 168 8.43 10.24 11.40
N ILE A 169 7.36 10.83 10.88
CA ILE A 169 7.07 12.28 10.95
C ILE A 169 5.67 12.49 11.56
N PHE A 170 5.36 13.72 11.91
CA PHE A 170 4.02 14.05 12.38
C PHE A 170 3.02 14.19 11.23
N GLU A 171 1.74 13.96 11.53
CA GLU A 171 0.62 14.19 10.61
C GLU A 171 0.65 15.59 10.01
N ILE A 172 0.92 16.60 10.83
CA ILE A 172 0.97 18.00 10.38
C ILE A 172 2.07 18.25 9.35
N GLU A 173 3.20 17.56 9.45
CA GLU A 173 4.28 17.67 8.47
C GLU A 173 3.90 17.03 7.14
N PHE A 174 3.27 15.86 7.19
CA PHE A 174 2.74 15.19 6.00
C PHE A 174 1.65 16.03 5.34
N GLN A 175 0.69 16.51 6.12
CA GLN A 175 -0.47 17.24 5.64
C GLN A 175 -0.07 18.57 5.02
N ARG A 176 0.94 19.26 5.59
CA ARG A 176 1.51 20.48 5.01
C ARG A 176 2.02 20.26 3.59
N GLU A 177 2.82 19.22 3.36
CA GLU A 177 3.31 18.93 1.99
C GLU A 177 2.17 18.43 1.10
N TRP A 178 1.28 17.59 1.62
CA TRP A 178 0.11 17.09 0.89
C TRP A 178 -0.76 18.22 0.33
N ASP A 179 -1.12 19.19 1.17
CA ASP A 179 -1.97 20.33 0.79
C ASP A 179 -1.24 21.30 -0.13
N LYS A 180 0.06 21.53 0.11
CA LYS A 180 0.90 22.38 -0.73
C LYS A 180 0.92 21.93 -2.19
N PHE A 181 0.87 20.63 -2.43
CA PHE A 181 0.87 20.06 -3.78
C PHE A 181 -0.54 19.68 -4.28
N GLY A 182 -1.60 20.11 -3.59
CA GLY A 182 -2.99 19.95 -4.05
C GLY A 182 -3.57 18.55 -3.81
N GLY A 183 -3.06 17.82 -2.82
CA GLY A 183 -3.57 16.50 -2.46
C GLY A 183 -5.01 16.53 -1.93
N LYS A 184 -5.81 15.53 -2.28
CA LYS A 184 -7.21 15.41 -1.82
C LYS A 184 -7.28 14.97 -0.36
N PRO A 185 -8.29 15.42 0.42
CA PRO A 185 -8.43 14.99 1.80
C PRO A 185 -8.61 13.47 1.89
N TYR A 186 -8.00 12.87 2.90
CA TYR A 186 -8.18 11.45 3.17
C TYR A 186 -9.50 11.20 3.89
N SER A 187 -10.35 10.35 3.31
CA SER A 187 -11.53 9.83 3.99
C SER A 187 -11.27 8.38 4.37
N ARG A 188 -11.37 8.07 5.67
CA ARG A 188 -11.29 6.69 6.14
C ARG A 188 -12.45 5.89 5.53
N PRO A 189 -12.21 4.68 4.96
CA PRO A 189 -13.28 3.84 4.46
C PRO A 189 -14.29 3.50 5.57
N ALA A 190 -15.58 3.70 5.29
CA ALA A 190 -16.67 3.55 6.27
C ALA A 190 -16.86 2.12 6.80
N GLU A 191 -16.37 1.10 6.08
CA GLU A 191 -16.52 -0.33 6.43
C GLU A 191 -15.88 -0.72 7.76
N ARG A 192 -15.07 0.14 8.38
CA ARG A 192 -14.43 -0.12 9.67
C ARG A 192 -15.23 0.34 10.89
N SER A 193 -16.26 1.15 10.68
CA SER A 193 -17.05 1.77 11.76
C SER A 193 -18.14 0.86 12.34
N THR A 194 -18.36 -0.32 11.77
CA THR A 194 -19.53 -1.17 12.11
C THR A 194 -19.16 -2.54 12.64
N VAL A 195 -18.32 -2.61 13.67
CA VAL A 195 -18.30 -3.78 14.56
C VAL A 195 -18.16 -3.27 15.98
N ASN A 196 -19.28 -2.91 16.61
CA ASN A 196 -19.48 -3.00 18.06
C ASN A 196 -20.95 -2.72 18.44
N GLY A 197 -21.64 -3.77 18.90
CA GLY A 197 -22.77 -3.65 19.83
C GLY A 197 -24.16 -3.41 19.24
N SER A 198 -24.82 -4.46 18.76
CA SER A 198 -26.27 -4.55 18.86
C SER A 198 -26.62 -5.86 19.54
N THR A 199 -26.66 -5.81 20.87
CA THR A 199 -27.32 -6.79 21.72
C THR A 199 -28.77 -6.93 21.27
N MET A 200 -29.12 -8.12 20.75
CA MET A 200 -30.53 -8.53 20.66
C MET A 200 -31.09 -8.65 22.07
N SER A 201 -31.97 -7.72 22.47
CA SER A 201 -32.97 -7.99 23.49
C SER A 201 -34.18 -8.58 22.81
N ILE A 202 -34.38 -9.89 22.96
CA ILE A 202 -35.67 -10.54 22.69
C ILE A 202 -36.47 -10.43 23.98
N LYS A 203 -37.64 -9.77 23.89
CA LYS A 203 -38.74 -9.92 24.84
C LYS A 203 -39.58 -11.11 24.43
#